data_AF-A0A0L6UPD5-F1
#
_entry.id   AF-A0A0L6UPD5-F1
#
_cell.length_a   1.000
_cell.length_b   1.000
_cell.length_c   1.000
_cell.angle_alpha   90.00
_cell.angle_beta   90.00
_cell.angle_gamma   90.00
#
_symmetry.space_group_name_H-M   'P 1'
#
loop_
_entity.id
_entity.type
_entity.pdbx_description
1 polymer ?
#
loop_
_entity_poly.entity_id
_entity_poly.type
_entity_poly.pdbx_seq_one_letter_code
_entity_poly.pdbx_strand_id
1 'polypeptide(L)'
;MRASYLPVGIKRSDIYGRAGICLRNPVPFNPSHQFVTRLEKEGLSREQSEGLMVAIEQVIDESMKNLITGLVTRSEMEKQQYTQRVDFAKLKSEIQLVEKQDFALLKSENERLISELEKLKQRLREEITRTQASVRLDLNLEKGRIRDELGVRELKIREVDTRIEGEIGNLRTTMESVKFNILQYVVGTVASGGALLLAYIRIPVTKSRSAMTHQRPQKMCRAQTQLMRIHLRCG
;
A
#
# COMPACT_ATOMS: atom_id res chain seq x y z
N MET A 1 2.54 29.79 28.32
CA MET A 1 2.26 31.14 28.85
C MET A 1 2.51 31.17 30.35
N ARG A 2 3.69 31.63 30.79
CA ARG A 2 3.98 32.14 32.14
C ARG A 2 5.34 32.83 32.07
N ALA A 3 5.32 34.10 31.69
CA ALA A 3 6.48 34.98 31.77
C ALA A 3 6.52 35.56 33.19
N SER A 4 7.40 35.02 34.02
CA SER A 4 7.73 35.59 35.33
C SER A 4 8.60 36.83 35.09
N TYR A 5 7.98 38.01 35.11
CA TYR A 5 8.68 39.28 35.15
C TYR A 5 9.14 39.52 36.60
N LEU A 6 10.45 39.47 36.86
CA LEU A 6 11.03 40.05 38.07
C LEU A 6 11.06 41.58 37.93
N PRO A 7 10.57 42.35 38.92
CA PRO A 7 10.76 43.79 38.93
C PRO A 7 12.09 44.13 39.62
N VAL A 8 13.08 44.64 38.87
CA VAL A 8 14.24 45.33 39.47
C VAL A 8 13.97 46.83 39.43
N GLY A 9 13.12 47.28 40.36
CA GLY A 9 12.95 48.69 40.67
C GLY A 9 14.00 49.12 41.69
N ILE A 10 15.16 49.59 41.23
CA ILE A 10 16.09 50.35 42.07
C ILE A 10 15.66 51.81 41.97
N LYS A 11 14.99 52.31 43.01
CA LYS A 11 14.60 53.73 43.13
C LYS A 11 15.85 54.60 43.16
N ARG A 12 15.90 55.60 42.27
CA ARG A 12 16.98 56.58 42.10
C ARG A 12 16.88 57.80 43.05
N SER A 13 16.28 57.67 44.23
CA SER A 13 15.87 58.84 45.03
C SER A 13 16.66 59.15 46.31
N ASP A 14 17.64 58.33 46.72
CA ASP A 14 18.18 58.46 48.10
C ASP A 14 19.69 58.78 48.20
N ILE A 15 20.30 59.46 47.21
CA ILE A 15 21.75 59.80 47.26
C ILE A 15 22.03 61.32 47.17
N TYR A 16 21.07 62.17 47.55
CA TYR A 16 21.34 63.59 47.83
C TYR A 16 21.04 63.92 49.29
N GLY A 17 21.67 63.16 50.19
CA GLY A 17 21.81 63.50 51.61
C GLY A 17 22.94 64.51 51.79
N ARG A 18 22.57 65.78 51.93
CA ARG A 18 23.40 66.91 52.36
C ARG A 18 24.28 66.53 53.57
N ALA A 19 25.58 66.41 53.37
CA ALA A 19 26.58 66.55 54.42
C ALA A 19 27.34 67.86 54.16
N GLY A 20 26.91 68.93 54.83
CA GLY A 20 27.63 70.19 54.86
C GLY A 20 28.92 70.01 55.65
N ILE A 21 30.06 69.99 54.95
CA ILE A 21 31.38 70.12 55.57
C ILE A 21 31.76 71.58 55.47
N CYS A 22 31.74 72.26 56.61
CA CYS A 22 32.30 73.60 56.78
C CYS A 22 33.81 73.55 56.53
N LEU A 23 34.26 73.90 55.32
CA LEU A 23 35.67 74.21 55.06
C LEU A 23 35.97 75.59 55.66
N ARG A 24 36.44 75.56 56.91
CA ARG A 24 37.00 76.70 57.62
C ARG A 24 38.44 76.92 57.11
N ASN A 25 38.73 78.15 56.67
CA ASN A 25 40.00 78.74 56.20
C ASN A 25 40.47 78.43 54.77
N PRO A 26 40.48 79.44 53.87
CA PRO A 26 41.29 79.42 52.65
C PRO A 26 42.69 79.98 52.97
N VAL A 27 43.61 79.13 53.41
CA VAL A 27 45.03 79.39 53.11
C VAL A 27 45.26 78.94 51.67
N PRO A 28 45.89 79.76 50.79
CA PRO A 28 46.29 79.31 49.47
C PRO A 28 47.22 78.10 49.64
N PHE A 29 46.73 76.91 49.31
CA PHE A 29 47.53 75.70 49.33
C PHE A 29 48.44 75.76 48.10
N ASN A 30 49.64 76.31 48.28
CA ASN A 30 50.71 76.26 47.29
C ASN A 30 51.66 75.11 47.66
N PRO A 31 51.43 73.88 47.13
CA PRO A 31 52.24 72.72 47.45
C PRO A 31 53.70 72.92 47.01
N SER A 32 53.94 73.67 45.93
CA SER A 32 55.27 73.97 45.41
C SER A 32 56.11 74.77 46.42
N HIS A 33 55.53 75.79 47.04
CA HIS A 33 56.24 76.57 48.05
C HIS A 33 56.49 75.77 49.33
N GLN A 34 55.54 74.94 49.77
CA GLN A 34 55.75 74.09 50.95
C GLN A 34 56.81 73.01 50.71
N PHE A 35 56.91 72.50 49.49
CA PHE A 35 57.92 71.54 49.08
C PHE A 35 59.32 72.16 49.10
N VAL A 36 59.49 73.35 48.51
CA VAL A 36 60.76 74.09 48.50
C VAL A 36 61.21 74.44 49.93
N THR A 37 60.32 74.99 50.77
CA THR A 37 60.66 75.33 52.17
C THR A 37 61.02 74.10 53.02
N ARG A 38 60.51 72.91 52.69
CA ARG A 38 60.90 71.66 53.36
C ARG A 38 62.30 71.21 52.93
N LEU A 39 62.63 71.32 51.64
CA LEU A 39 63.95 70.98 51.13
C LEU A 39 65.04 71.95 51.65
N GLU A 40 64.70 73.23 51.78
CA GLU A 40 65.59 74.22 52.42
C GLU A 40 65.89 73.88 53.90
N LYS A 41 64.90 73.35 54.63
CA LYS A 41 65.07 72.91 56.03
C LYS A 41 65.95 71.66 56.17
N GLU A 42 65.98 70.82 55.14
CA GLU A 42 66.84 69.64 55.05
C GLU A 42 68.26 69.98 54.54
N GLY A 43 68.58 71.27 54.37
CA GLY A 43 69.93 71.76 54.07
C GLY A 43 70.25 71.95 52.58
N LEU A 44 69.27 71.87 51.69
CA LEU A 44 69.45 72.19 50.27
C LEU A 44 69.41 73.69 50.01
N SER A 45 70.18 74.17 49.03
CA SER A 45 70.04 75.57 48.60
C SER A 45 68.68 75.80 47.95
N ARG A 46 68.21 77.04 47.98
CA ARG A 46 66.93 77.42 47.35
C ARG A 46 66.88 77.06 45.87
N GLU A 47 67.97 77.32 45.14
CA GLU A 47 68.08 77.01 43.71
C GLU A 47 68.01 75.50 43.42
N GLN A 48 68.64 74.68 44.27
CA GLN A 48 68.58 73.22 44.17
C GLN A 48 67.18 72.68 44.49
N SER A 49 66.52 73.27 45.48
CA SER A 49 65.17 72.91 45.91
C SER A 49 64.12 73.26 44.85
N GLU A 50 64.25 74.42 44.23
CA GLU A 50 63.42 74.86 43.10
C GLU A 50 63.65 73.97 41.86
N GLY A 51 64.90 73.62 41.54
CA GLY A 51 65.22 72.71 40.44
C GLY A 51 64.64 71.30 40.62
N LEU A 52 64.71 70.75 41.84
CA LEU A 52 64.15 69.44 42.16
C LEU A 52 62.62 69.44 42.13
N MET A 53 61.98 70.52 42.59
CA MET A 53 60.53 70.69 42.50
C MET A 53 60.05 70.62 41.05
N VAL A 54 60.70 71.37 40.16
CA VAL A 54 60.34 71.40 38.73
C VAL A 54 60.50 70.03 38.08
N ALA A 55 61.57 69.30 38.38
CA ALA A 55 61.78 67.95 37.85
C ALA A 55 60.70 66.95 38.31
N ILE A 56 60.30 67.03 39.59
CA ILE A 56 59.25 66.17 40.15
C ILE A 56 57.87 66.56 39.59
N GLU A 57 57.59 67.86 39.43
CA GLU A 57 56.37 68.36 38.81
C GLU A 57 56.21 67.81 37.39
N GLN A 58 57.28 67.81 36.59
CA GLN A 58 57.29 67.24 35.24
C GLN A 58 56.98 65.73 35.22
N VAL A 59 57.61 64.94 36.11
CA VAL A 59 57.38 63.49 36.18
C VAL A 59 55.95 63.17 36.67
N ILE A 60 55.44 63.93 37.65
CA ILE A 60 54.06 63.78 38.14
C ILE A 60 53.06 64.13 37.04
N ASP A 61 53.28 65.21 36.30
CA ASP A 61 52.42 65.63 35.20
C ASP A 61 52.40 64.59 34.07
N GLU A 62 53.55 64.03 33.71
CA GLU A 62 53.65 62.97 32.70
C GLU A 62 52.94 61.69 33.16
N SER A 63 53.17 61.27 34.41
CA SER A 63 52.50 60.11 35.01
C SER A 63 50.99 60.29 35.09
N MET A 64 50.52 61.47 35.51
CA MET A 64 49.10 61.78 35.61
C MET A 64 48.43 61.82 34.23
N LYS A 65 49.09 62.41 33.22
CA LYS A 65 48.62 62.38 31.82
C LYS A 65 48.52 60.94 31.31
N ASN A 66 49.55 60.12 31.53
CA ASN A 66 49.53 58.70 31.14
C ASN A 66 48.40 57.92 31.81
N LEU A 67 48.15 58.13 33.10
CA LEU A 67 47.03 57.52 33.81
C LEU A 67 45.68 57.96 33.25
N ILE A 68 45.50 59.26 32.98
CA ILE A 68 44.24 59.79 32.44
C ILE A 68 43.98 59.29 31.01
N THR A 69 45.01 59.12 30.18
CA THR A 69 44.84 58.62 28.80
C THR A 69 44.29 57.20 28.71
N GLY A 70 44.51 56.37 29.74
CA GLY A 70 43.95 55.01 29.82
C GLY A 70 42.56 54.94 30.49
N LEU A 71 42.08 56.04 31.07
CA LEU A 71 40.81 56.09 31.76
C LEU A 71 39.70 56.56 30.82
N VAL A 72 38.58 55.84 30.83
CA VAL A 72 37.37 56.23 30.10
C VAL A 72 36.52 57.12 31.01
N THR A 73 35.97 58.19 30.44
CA THR A 73 35.07 59.07 31.19
C THR A 73 33.76 58.36 31.50
N ARG A 74 33.12 58.69 32.63
CA ARG A 74 31.81 58.09 32.97
C ARG A 74 30.76 58.32 31.89
N SER A 75 30.80 59.48 31.23
CA SER A 75 29.91 59.83 30.11
C SER A 75 30.07 58.87 28.93
N GLU A 76 31.30 58.54 28.54
CA GLU A 76 31.56 57.59 27.45
C GLU A 76 31.14 56.17 27.82
N MET A 77 31.40 55.75 29.05
CA MET A 77 30.95 54.44 29.55
C MET A 77 29.41 54.33 29.53
N GLU A 78 28.70 55.36 30.01
CA GLU A 78 27.23 55.40 29.99
C GLU A 78 26.67 55.38 28.56
N LYS A 79 27.31 56.11 27.63
CA LYS A 79 26.96 56.08 26.21
C LYS A 79 27.14 54.69 25.61
N GLN A 80 28.28 54.03 25.85
CA GLN A 80 28.53 52.67 25.37
C GLN A 80 27.53 51.67 25.94
N GLN A 81 27.22 51.77 27.24
CA GLN A 81 26.19 50.93 27.87
C GLN A 81 24.81 51.17 27.27
N TYR A 82 24.45 52.42 26.96
CA TYR A 82 23.18 52.75 26.32
C TYR A 82 23.10 52.12 24.92
N THR A 83 24.13 52.29 24.09
CA THR A 83 24.20 51.69 22.75
C THR A 83 24.07 50.17 22.83
N GLN A 84 24.84 49.53 23.70
CA GLN A 84 24.76 48.08 23.91
C GLN A 84 23.35 47.64 24.30
N ARG A 85 22.68 48.36 25.22
CA ARG A 85 21.30 48.03 25.63
C ARG A 85 20.31 48.12 24.47
N VAL A 86 20.45 49.12 23.61
CA VAL A 86 19.61 49.27 22.41
C VAL A 86 19.88 48.13 21.44
N ASP A 87 21.15 47.79 21.20
CA ASP A 87 21.53 46.69 20.31
C ASP A 87 21.01 45.34 20.83
N PHE A 88 21.10 45.09 22.13
CA PHE A 88 20.52 43.90 22.76
C PHE A 88 19.00 43.86 22.62
N ALA A 89 18.31 44.99 22.79
CA ALA A 89 16.86 45.05 22.63
C ALA A 89 16.46 44.77 21.17
N LYS A 90 17.20 45.33 20.21
CA LYS A 90 16.99 45.10 18.79
C LYS A 90 17.23 43.63 18.42
N LEU A 91 18.37 43.07 18.79
CA LEU A 91 18.71 41.67 18.52
C LEU A 91 17.65 40.72 19.12
N LYS A 92 17.20 40.98 20.35
CA LYS A 92 16.13 40.21 20.97
C LYS A 92 14.83 40.28 20.17
N SER A 93 14.47 41.45 19.67
CA SER A 93 13.25 41.60 18.86
C SER A 93 13.35 40.89 17.51
N GLU A 94 14.52 40.92 16.87
CA GLU A 94 14.78 40.21 15.61
C GLU A 94 14.72 38.69 15.81
N ILE A 95 15.36 38.17 16.86
CA ILE A 95 15.29 36.74 17.21
C ILE A 95 13.83 36.32 17.44
N GLN A 96 13.06 37.09 18.23
CA GLN A 96 11.66 36.78 18.49
C GLN A 96 10.78 36.82 17.23
N LEU A 97 11.12 37.68 16.26
CA LEU A 97 10.41 37.75 15.00
C LEU A 97 10.70 36.52 14.14
N VAL A 98 11.99 36.17 13.99
CA VAL A 98 12.43 34.99 13.23
C VAL A 98 11.86 33.72 13.83
N GLU A 99 11.94 33.55 15.15
CA GLU A 99 11.37 32.38 15.84
C GLU A 99 9.87 32.23 15.58
N LYS A 100 9.11 33.33 15.58
CA LYS A 100 7.67 33.30 15.28
C LYS A 100 7.40 32.97 13.82
N GLN A 101 8.19 33.52 12.92
CA GLN A 101 8.08 33.26 11.48
C GLN A 101 8.39 31.79 11.19
N ASP A 102 9.51 31.27 11.66
CA ASP A 102 9.93 29.88 11.47
C ASP A 102 8.92 28.92 12.11
N PHE A 103 8.43 29.24 13.31
CA PHE A 103 7.39 28.45 13.95
C PHE A 103 6.09 28.42 13.13
N ALA A 104 5.67 29.56 12.59
CA ALA A 104 4.47 29.62 11.75
C ALA A 104 4.65 28.84 10.44
N LEU A 105 5.82 28.93 9.81
CA LEU A 105 6.16 28.17 8.60
C LEU A 105 6.17 26.67 8.88
N LEU A 106 6.92 26.23 9.89
CA LEU A 106 6.99 24.82 10.29
C LEU A 106 5.62 24.25 10.65
N LYS A 107 4.79 25.04 11.35
CA LYS A 107 3.43 24.64 11.67
C LYS A 107 2.58 24.47 10.41
N SER A 108 2.63 25.42 9.48
CA SER A 108 1.91 25.36 8.20
C SER A 108 2.37 24.16 7.36
N GLU A 109 3.67 23.89 7.30
CA GLU A 109 4.21 22.73 6.58
C GLU A 109 3.78 21.42 7.22
N ASN A 110 3.78 21.34 8.55
CA ASN A 110 3.31 20.16 9.27
C ASN A 110 1.82 19.89 9.00
N GLU A 111 0.97 20.92 9.08
CA GLU A 111 -0.45 20.81 8.73
C GLU A 111 -0.66 20.37 7.26
N ARG A 112 0.15 20.90 6.33
CA ARG A 112 0.15 20.47 4.92
C ARG A 112 0.51 18.99 4.79
N LEU A 113 1.60 18.55 5.43
CA LEU A 113 2.07 17.17 5.41
C LEU A 113 1.05 16.20 6.01
N ILE A 114 0.39 16.57 7.12
CA ILE A 114 -0.69 15.77 7.72
C ILE A 114 -1.86 15.62 6.74
N SER A 115 -2.27 16.69 6.07
CA SER A 115 -3.32 16.64 5.04
C SER A 115 -2.93 15.74 3.87
N GLU A 116 -1.68 15.81 3.39
CA GLU A 116 -1.17 14.96 2.32
C GLU A 116 -1.12 13.48 2.72
N LEU A 117 -0.70 13.20 3.96
CA LEU A 117 -0.71 11.85 4.52
C LEU A 117 -2.13 11.28 4.52
N GLU A 118 -3.12 12.02 5.01
CA GLU A 118 -4.50 11.53 5.07
C GLU A 118 -5.07 11.30 3.66
N LYS A 119 -4.75 12.17 2.69
CA LYS A 119 -5.10 11.95 1.27
C LYS A 119 -4.47 10.68 0.71
N LEU A 120 -3.18 10.43 0.97
CA LEU A 120 -2.49 9.22 0.51
C LEU A 120 -3.09 7.96 1.13
N LYS A 121 -3.38 8.00 2.43
CA LYS A 121 -4.01 6.90 3.17
C LYS A 121 -5.40 6.58 2.62
N GLN A 122 -6.18 7.60 2.28
CA GLN A 122 -7.49 7.41 1.67
C GLN A 122 -7.39 6.76 0.28
N ARG A 123 -6.49 7.27 -0.58
CA ARG A 123 -6.23 6.68 -1.91
C ARG A 123 -5.80 5.21 -1.81
N LEU A 124 -4.89 4.90 -0.88
CA LEU A 124 -4.44 3.53 -0.66
C LEU A 124 -5.58 2.60 -0.24
N ARG A 125 -6.49 3.05 0.63
CA ARG A 125 -7.67 2.28 1.04
C ARG A 125 -8.62 2.01 -0.13
N GLU A 126 -8.82 3.02 -0.99
CA GLU A 126 -9.63 2.90 -2.20
C GLU A 126 -9.01 1.91 -3.20
N GLU A 127 -7.69 1.98 -3.40
CA GLU A 127 -6.96 1.05 -4.28
C GLU A 127 -6.98 -0.39 -3.74
N ILE A 128 -6.82 -0.59 -2.43
CA ILE A 128 -6.94 -1.92 -1.80
C ILE A 128 -8.34 -2.47 -2.03
N THR A 129 -9.38 -1.67 -1.77
CA THR A 129 -10.77 -2.10 -1.92
C THR A 129 -11.11 -2.41 -3.38
N ARG A 130 -10.64 -1.57 -4.31
CA ARG A 130 -10.80 -1.79 -5.75
C ARG A 130 -10.09 -3.07 -6.20
N THR A 131 -8.84 -3.26 -5.80
CA THR A 131 -8.05 -4.45 -6.16
C THR A 131 -8.69 -5.71 -5.59
N GLN A 132 -9.16 -5.67 -4.34
CA GLN A 132 -9.86 -6.79 -3.72
C GLN A 132 -11.16 -7.13 -4.45
N ALA A 133 -11.94 -6.13 -4.86
CA ALA A 133 -13.15 -6.34 -5.65
C ALA A 133 -12.84 -6.94 -7.03
N SER A 134 -11.77 -6.47 -7.69
CA SER A 134 -11.29 -7.02 -8.96
C SER A 134 -10.91 -8.49 -8.83
N VAL A 135 -10.04 -8.83 -7.87
CA VAL A 135 -9.61 -10.22 -7.64
C VAL A 135 -10.80 -11.11 -7.30
N ARG A 136 -11.76 -10.62 -6.49
CA ARG A 136 -12.98 -11.38 -6.21
C ARG A 136 -13.80 -11.62 -7.46
N LEU A 137 -13.95 -10.63 -8.34
CA LEU A 137 -14.65 -10.80 -9.61
C LEU A 137 -13.93 -11.83 -10.49
N ASP A 138 -12.62 -11.70 -10.64
CA ASP A 138 -11.78 -12.60 -11.45
C ASP A 138 -11.94 -14.06 -10.99
N LEU A 139 -11.89 -14.31 -9.68
CA LEU A 139 -12.11 -15.64 -9.11
C LEU A 139 -13.53 -16.16 -9.37
N ASN A 140 -14.55 -15.31 -9.32
CA ASN A 140 -15.92 -15.73 -9.59
C ASN A 140 -16.13 -16.05 -11.07
N LEU A 141 -15.55 -15.26 -11.97
CA LEU A 141 -15.59 -15.52 -13.40
C LEU A 141 -14.86 -16.81 -13.74
N GLU A 142 -13.67 -17.02 -13.18
CA GLU A 142 -12.88 -18.23 -13.40
C GLU A 142 -13.58 -19.48 -12.83
N LYS A 143 -14.21 -19.37 -11.65
CA LYS A 143 -15.04 -20.44 -11.09
C LYS A 143 -16.24 -20.77 -12.00
N GLY A 144 -16.86 -19.74 -12.60
CA GLY A 144 -17.91 -19.90 -13.60
C GLY A 144 -17.40 -20.66 -14.83
N ARG A 145 -16.28 -20.21 -15.40
CA ARG A 145 -15.65 -20.85 -16.55
C ARG A 145 -15.30 -22.31 -16.31
N ILE A 146 -14.69 -22.63 -15.15
CA ILE A 146 -14.37 -24.01 -14.77
C ILE A 146 -15.66 -24.85 -14.69
N ARG A 147 -16.74 -24.32 -14.11
CA ARG A 147 -18.02 -25.02 -14.02
C ARG A 147 -18.61 -25.30 -15.41
N ASP A 148 -18.56 -24.35 -16.32
CA ASP A 148 -19.07 -24.51 -17.68
C ASP A 148 -18.25 -25.56 -18.45
N GLU A 149 -16.92 -25.51 -18.34
CA GLU A 149 -16.03 -26.51 -18.95
C GLU A 149 -16.25 -27.92 -18.37
N LEU A 150 -16.46 -28.03 -17.05
CA LEU A 150 -16.82 -29.28 -16.40
C LEU A 150 -18.18 -29.80 -16.89
N GLY A 151 -19.18 -28.93 -17.04
CA GLY A 151 -20.49 -29.28 -17.59
C GLY A 151 -20.40 -29.81 -19.01
N VAL A 152 -19.59 -29.17 -19.88
CA VAL A 152 -19.33 -29.67 -21.25
C VAL A 152 -18.68 -31.05 -21.23
N ARG A 153 -17.72 -31.29 -20.32
CA ARG A 153 -17.09 -32.61 -20.17
C ARG A 153 -18.08 -33.65 -19.68
N GLU A 154 -18.94 -33.31 -18.71
CA GLU A 154 -19.97 -34.21 -18.21
C GLU A 154 -20.98 -34.59 -19.32
N LEU A 155 -21.39 -33.63 -20.15
CA LEU A 155 -22.26 -33.90 -21.30
C LEU A 155 -21.60 -34.84 -22.32
N LYS A 156 -20.32 -34.63 -22.64
CA LYS A 156 -19.58 -35.52 -23.55
C LYS A 156 -19.45 -36.92 -23.00
N ILE A 157 -19.20 -37.06 -21.70
CA ILE A 157 -19.14 -38.37 -21.03
C ILE A 157 -20.50 -39.06 -21.14
N ARG A 158 -21.59 -38.36 -20.80
CA ARG A 158 -22.95 -38.91 -20.92
C ARG A 158 -23.30 -39.32 -22.35
N GLU A 159 -22.93 -38.51 -23.34
CA GLU A 159 -23.15 -38.87 -24.75
C GLU A 159 -22.42 -40.18 -25.09
N VAL A 160 -21.14 -40.31 -24.71
CA VAL A 160 -20.37 -41.54 -24.92
C VAL A 160 -20.97 -42.73 -24.18
N ASP A 161 -21.40 -42.56 -22.93
CA ASP A 161 -22.06 -43.62 -22.16
C ASP A 161 -23.34 -44.10 -22.86
N THR A 162 -24.19 -43.19 -23.33
CA THR A 162 -25.40 -43.57 -24.09
C THR A 162 -25.10 -44.27 -25.41
N ARG A 163 -23.99 -43.91 -26.09
CA ARG A 163 -23.55 -44.63 -27.29
C ARG A 163 -23.09 -46.04 -26.95
N ILE A 164 -22.32 -46.22 -25.87
CA ILE A 164 -21.88 -47.55 -25.40
C ILE A 164 -23.07 -48.42 -25.05
N GLU A 165 -24.05 -47.90 -24.29
CA GLU A 165 -25.29 -48.63 -23.98
C GLU A 165 -26.05 -49.03 -25.25
N GLY A 166 -26.12 -48.13 -26.24
CA GLY A 166 -26.70 -48.42 -27.55
C GLY A 166 -25.96 -49.53 -28.30
N GLU A 167 -24.63 -49.50 -28.32
CA GLU A 167 -23.79 -50.55 -28.93
C GLU A 167 -23.96 -51.90 -28.22
N ILE A 168 -24.01 -51.91 -26.88
CA ILE A 168 -24.27 -53.13 -26.09
C ILE A 168 -25.67 -53.69 -26.43
N GLY A 169 -26.68 -52.84 -26.54
CA GLY A 169 -28.03 -53.23 -26.95
C GLY A 169 -28.02 -53.85 -28.35
N ASN A 170 -27.34 -53.22 -29.31
CA ASN A 170 -27.19 -53.75 -30.66
C ASN A 170 -26.48 -55.11 -30.65
N LEU A 171 -25.35 -55.25 -29.95
CA LEU A 171 -24.62 -56.53 -29.78
C LEU A 171 -25.51 -57.62 -29.16
N ARG A 172 -26.39 -57.27 -28.23
CA ARG A 172 -27.36 -58.21 -27.65
C ARG A 172 -28.36 -58.71 -28.69
N THR A 173 -28.93 -57.81 -29.49
CA THR A 173 -29.88 -58.17 -30.55
C THR A 173 -29.23 -59.01 -31.66
N THR A 174 -28.00 -58.67 -32.08
CA THR A 174 -27.27 -59.47 -33.06
C THR A 174 -26.95 -60.85 -32.52
N MET A 175 -26.61 -60.97 -31.23
CA MET A 175 -26.40 -62.25 -30.57
C MET A 175 -27.69 -63.09 -30.46
N GLU A 176 -28.84 -62.48 -30.17
CA GLU A 176 -30.14 -63.16 -30.19
C GLU A 176 -30.51 -63.65 -31.59
N SER A 177 -30.26 -62.85 -32.62
CA SER A 177 -30.43 -63.25 -34.02
C SER A 177 -29.53 -64.44 -34.39
N VAL A 178 -28.24 -64.40 -34.00
CA VAL A 178 -27.30 -65.53 -34.20
C VAL A 178 -27.81 -66.81 -33.53
N LYS A 179 -28.34 -66.73 -32.30
CA LYS A 179 -28.95 -67.89 -31.62
C LYS A 179 -30.12 -68.47 -32.42
N PHE A 180 -30.99 -67.61 -32.96
CA PHE A 180 -32.14 -68.05 -33.76
C PHE A 180 -31.70 -68.71 -35.08
N ASN A 181 -30.69 -68.16 -35.76
CA ASN A 181 -30.11 -68.76 -36.96
C ASN A 181 -29.55 -70.16 -36.66
N ILE A 182 -28.79 -70.32 -35.57
CA ILE A 182 -28.26 -71.64 -35.15
C ILE A 182 -29.41 -72.62 -34.89
N LEU A 183 -30.48 -72.21 -34.20
CA LEU A 183 -31.65 -73.06 -33.98
C LEU A 183 -32.29 -73.52 -35.31
N GLN A 184 -32.44 -72.62 -36.28
CA GLN A 184 -32.96 -72.98 -37.60
C GLN A 184 -32.05 -73.99 -38.32
N TYR A 185 -30.72 -73.79 -38.29
CA TYR A 185 -29.78 -74.75 -38.86
C TYR A 185 -29.89 -76.13 -38.21
N VAL A 186 -30.00 -76.20 -36.88
CA VAL A 186 -30.16 -77.46 -36.14
C VAL A 186 -31.48 -78.15 -36.51
N VAL A 187 -32.59 -77.41 -36.57
CA VAL A 187 -33.88 -77.98 -37.00
C VAL A 187 -33.79 -78.50 -38.44
N GLY A 188 -33.15 -77.75 -39.35
CA GLY A 188 -32.94 -78.15 -40.74
C GLY A 188 -32.08 -79.40 -40.90
N THR A 189 -30.97 -79.52 -40.16
CA THR A 189 -30.10 -80.71 -40.21
C THR A 189 -30.77 -81.95 -39.62
N VAL A 190 -31.50 -81.82 -38.50
CA VAL A 190 -32.25 -82.93 -37.90
C VAL A 190 -33.40 -83.37 -38.82
N ALA A 191 -34.15 -82.43 -39.39
CA ALA A 191 -35.25 -82.75 -40.31
C ALA A 191 -34.75 -83.41 -41.60
N SER A 192 -33.66 -82.92 -42.19
CA SER A 192 -33.05 -83.53 -43.38
C SER A 192 -32.47 -84.91 -43.10
N GLY A 193 -31.78 -85.09 -41.96
CA GLY A 193 -31.32 -86.40 -41.50
C GLY A 193 -32.47 -87.38 -41.28
N GLY A 194 -33.56 -86.93 -40.65
CA GLY A 194 -34.78 -87.71 -40.46
C GLY A 194 -35.45 -88.11 -41.78
N ALA A 195 -35.52 -87.19 -42.76
CA ALA A 195 -36.06 -87.49 -44.08
C ALA A 195 -35.23 -88.55 -44.83
N LEU A 196 -33.90 -88.47 -44.75
CA LEU A 196 -33.01 -89.49 -45.32
C LEU A 196 -33.18 -90.86 -44.65
N LEU A 197 -33.33 -90.89 -43.33
CA LEU A 197 -33.59 -92.12 -42.57
C LEU A 197 -34.94 -92.76 -42.98
N LEU A 198 -36.00 -91.95 -43.08
CA LEU A 198 -37.30 -92.42 -43.55
C LEU A 198 -37.25 -92.91 -45.01
N ALA A 199 -36.48 -92.25 -45.87
CA ALA A 199 -36.25 -92.69 -47.25
C ALA A 199 -35.53 -94.06 -47.28
N TYR A 200 -34.49 -94.24 -46.45
CA TYR A 200 -33.77 -95.51 -46.33
C TYR A 200 -34.68 -96.66 -45.88
N ILE A 201 -35.57 -96.42 -44.88
CA ILE A 201 -36.53 -97.43 -44.40
C ILE A 201 -37.62 -97.75 -45.45
N ARG A 202 -37.98 -96.79 -46.32
CA ARG A 202 -38.98 -96.98 -47.39
C ARG A 202 -38.48 -97.76 -48.61
N ILE A 203 -37.18 -97.75 -48.88
CA ILE A 203 -36.56 -98.47 -50.02
C ILE A 203 -36.74 -100.01 -49.94
N PRO A 204 -36.55 -100.70 -48.79
CA PRO A 204 -36.80 -102.16 -48.72
C PRO A 204 -38.30 -102.53 -48.79
N VAL A 205 -39.21 -101.64 -48.36
CA VAL A 205 -40.67 -101.90 -48.37
C VAL A 205 -41.29 -101.76 -49.77
N THR A 206 -40.75 -100.89 -50.61
CA THR A 206 -41.30 -100.61 -51.96
C THR A 206 -40.77 -101.54 -53.05
N LYS A 207 -39.68 -102.26 -52.81
CA LYS A 207 -39.17 -103.29 -53.74
C LYS A 207 -40.14 -104.46 -53.95
N SER A 208 -41.14 -104.65 -53.07
CA SER A 208 -42.09 -105.78 -53.15
C SER A 208 -43.47 -105.44 -53.75
N ARG A 209 -43.75 -104.19 -54.18
CA ARG A 209 -45.13 -103.79 -54.57
C ARG A 209 -45.29 -103.09 -55.93
N SER A 210 -44.30 -103.15 -56.81
CA SER A 210 -44.37 -102.54 -58.15
C SER A 210 -44.25 -103.58 -59.26
N ALA A 211 -45.20 -104.51 -59.32
CA ALA A 211 -45.55 -105.22 -60.53
C ALA A 211 -47.04 -105.02 -60.80
N MET A 212 -47.35 -104.59 -62.04
CA MET A 212 -48.66 -104.63 -62.71
C MET A 212 -49.61 -103.42 -62.50
N THR A 213 -49.59 -102.48 -63.45
CA THR A 213 -50.64 -102.34 -64.49
C THR A 213 -50.36 -101.17 -65.46
N HIS A 214 -50.93 -101.30 -66.65
CA HIS A 214 -50.53 -100.74 -67.94
C HIS A 214 -51.64 -99.84 -68.53
N GLN A 215 -51.25 -98.91 -69.42
CA GLN A 215 -52.00 -98.18 -70.46
C GLN A 215 -52.96 -96.99 -70.17
N ARG A 216 -52.69 -95.90 -70.91
CA ARG A 216 -53.48 -94.66 -71.23
C ARG A 216 -54.75 -94.99 -72.09
N PRO A 217 -55.72 -94.08 -72.47
CA PRO A 217 -55.56 -92.65 -72.88
C PRO A 217 -56.75 -91.64 -72.82
N GLN A 218 -56.45 -90.38 -73.23
CA GLN A 218 -57.22 -89.34 -73.96
C GLN A 218 -58.67 -88.88 -73.61
N LYS A 219 -58.80 -87.53 -73.56
CA LYS A 219 -59.96 -86.65 -73.95
C LYS A 219 -61.21 -86.78 -73.05
N MET A 220 -62.10 -85.80 -72.85
CA MET A 220 -62.51 -84.55 -73.52
C MET A 220 -63.34 -83.80 -72.44
N CYS A 221 -63.12 -82.51 -72.19
CA CYS A 221 -63.86 -81.39 -72.77
C CYS A 221 -65.31 -81.20 -72.27
N ARG A 222 -65.54 -80.03 -71.63
CA ARG A 222 -66.72 -79.11 -71.65
C ARG A 222 -67.08 -78.69 -70.22
N ALA A 223 -66.90 -77.43 -69.83
CA ALA A 223 -67.49 -76.17 -70.33
C ALA A 223 -68.64 -75.71 -69.42
N GLN A 224 -68.79 -74.38 -69.39
CA GLN A 224 -69.87 -73.57 -68.86
C GLN A 224 -69.73 -73.11 -67.40
N THR A 225 -69.38 -71.83 -67.21
CA THR A 225 -70.30 -70.66 -67.16
C THR A 225 -70.75 -70.47 -65.71
N GLN A 226 -70.09 -69.57 -64.98
CA GLN A 226 -70.52 -68.18 -64.75
C GLN A 226 -71.82 -68.06 -63.92
N LEU A 227 -71.72 -67.21 -62.89
CA LEU A 227 -72.79 -66.40 -62.32
C LEU A 227 -73.90 -67.07 -61.49
N MET A 228 -73.79 -66.95 -60.17
CA MET A 228 -74.78 -66.28 -59.29
C MET A 228 -74.15 -66.20 -57.89
N ARG A 229 -73.71 -65.07 -57.33
CA ARG A 229 -74.42 -63.81 -57.08
C ARG A 229 -75.71 -64.00 -56.25
N ILE A 230 -75.56 -64.42 -54.99
CA ILE A 230 -76.46 -64.16 -53.85
C ILE A 230 -75.55 -64.38 -52.61
N HIS A 231 -75.26 -63.49 -51.65
CA HIS A 231 -75.80 -62.24 -51.14
C HIS A 231 -74.56 -61.50 -50.56
N LEU A 232 -74.10 -60.38 -51.12
CA LEU A 232 -74.49 -59.03 -50.70
C LEU A 232 -74.44 -58.79 -49.18
N ARG A 233 -73.61 -57.79 -48.83
CA ARG A 233 -73.79 -56.83 -47.72
C ARG A 233 -73.63 -57.40 -46.31
N CYS A 234 -73.04 -56.73 -45.35
CA CYS A 234 -72.63 -55.34 -45.15
C CYS A 234 -71.22 -55.40 -44.55
N GLY A 235 -70.32 -54.47 -44.83
CA GLY A 235 -70.47 -53.06 -44.51
C GLY A 235 -69.58 -52.77 -43.31
#